data_AF-D5CU97-F1
#
_entry.id   AF-D5CU97-F1
#
_cell.length_a   1.000
_cell.length_b   1.000
_cell.length_c   1.000
_cell.angle_alpha   90.00
_cell.angle_beta   90.00
_cell.angle_gamma   90.00
#
_symmetry.space_group_name_H-M   'P 1'
#
loop_
_entity.id
_entity.type
_entity.pdbx_description
1 polymer ?
#
loop_
_entity_poly.entity_id
_entity_poly.type
_entity_poly.pdbx_seq_one_letter_code
_entity_poly.pdbx_strand_id
1 'polypeptide(L)'
;MSRRPYDTLTGDLFSSIPQAHPMTPGSWNFRREIAAVMGEAIKACHKDRWQIAADMSRLLGREISVNTLDKYTSEASEDHIPNLETAIVFDAATEQTALANFYASKLGCSVLPGKDSMLAELGRIEQMRGDLAKQEKAIKRILGEQQ
;
A
#
# COMPACT_ATOMS: atom_id res chain seq x y z
N MET A 1 -18.03 13.24 -29.92
CA MET A 1 -17.11 12.70 -28.88
C MET A 1 -16.29 11.60 -29.53
N SER A 2 -15.04 11.88 -29.90
CA SER A 2 -14.17 10.89 -30.54
C SER A 2 -13.69 9.90 -29.48
N ARG A 3 -14.04 8.61 -29.62
CA ARG A 3 -13.47 7.54 -28.79
C ARG A 3 -12.00 7.40 -29.17
N ARG A 4 -11.09 7.64 -28.22
CA ARG A 4 -9.66 7.38 -28.42
C ARG A 4 -9.48 5.89 -28.83
N PRO A 5 -8.71 5.60 -29.88
CA PRO A 5 -8.38 4.21 -30.23
C PRO A 5 -7.63 3.57 -29.05
N TYR A 6 -8.08 2.38 -28.63
CA TYR A 6 -7.43 1.60 -27.58
C TYR A 6 -6.06 1.13 -28.09
N ASP A 7 -4.98 1.54 -27.42
CA ASP A 7 -3.64 1.02 -27.67
C ASP A 7 -3.58 -0.41 -27.12
N THR A 8 -3.49 -1.40 -28.00
CA THR A 8 -3.45 -2.83 -27.65
C THR A 8 -2.01 -3.34 -27.42
N LEU A 9 -1.00 -2.51 -27.68
CA LEU A 9 0.42 -2.89 -27.60
C LEU A 9 1.05 -2.37 -26.30
N THR A 10 0.59 -1.21 -25.82
CA THR A 10 0.96 -0.67 -24.52
C THR A 10 -0.16 -1.01 -23.54
N GLY A 11 0.00 -2.09 -22.76
CA GLY A 11 -0.88 -2.33 -21.61
C GLY A 11 -0.93 -1.08 -20.73
N ASP A 12 -2.02 -0.88 -19.98
CA ASP A 12 -2.16 0.31 -19.13
C ASP A 12 -1.03 0.36 -18.09
N LEU A 13 -0.06 1.26 -18.35
CA LEU A 13 1.14 1.47 -17.53
C LEU A 13 0.80 1.84 -16.09
N PHE A 14 -0.43 2.30 -15.85
CA PHE A 14 -0.93 2.74 -14.56
C PHE A 14 -2.03 1.83 -13.99
N SER A 15 -2.26 0.66 -14.60
CA SER A 15 -3.18 -0.35 -14.08
C SER A 15 -2.83 -0.81 -12.65
N SER A 16 -1.58 -0.60 -12.22
CA SER A 16 -1.09 -0.89 -10.87
C SER A 16 -1.35 0.21 -9.84
N ILE A 17 -1.92 1.37 -10.22
CA ILE A 17 -2.26 2.43 -9.26
C ILE A 17 -3.50 1.99 -8.46
N PRO A 18 -3.40 1.87 -7.12
CA PRO A 18 -4.53 1.48 -6.29
C PRO A 18 -5.72 2.43 -6.47
N GLN A 19 -6.91 1.88 -6.64
CA GLN A 19 -8.16 2.62 -6.64
C GLN A 19 -8.92 2.34 -5.35
N ALA A 20 -9.60 3.35 -4.80
CA ALA A 20 -10.37 3.18 -3.58
C ALA A 20 -11.49 2.15 -3.79
N HIS A 21 -11.67 1.28 -2.80
CA HIS A 21 -12.74 0.29 -2.81
C HIS A 21 -14.10 1.01 -2.78
N PRO A 22 -15.08 0.61 -3.61
CA PRO A 22 -16.35 1.34 -3.71
C PRO A 22 -17.12 1.34 -2.40
N MET A 23 -17.81 2.44 -2.11
CA MET A 23 -18.69 2.62 -0.95
C MET A 23 -20.04 1.92 -1.15
N THR A 24 -20.02 0.60 -1.36
CA THR A 24 -21.21 -0.22 -1.52
C THR A 24 -21.57 -0.87 -0.18
N PRO A 25 -22.82 -0.79 0.30
CA PRO A 25 -23.23 -1.47 1.53
C PRO A 25 -22.88 -2.96 1.48
N GLY A 26 -22.22 -3.46 2.53
CA GLY A 26 -21.83 -4.87 2.65
C GLY A 26 -20.57 -5.29 1.89
N SER A 27 -19.89 -4.39 1.15
CA SER A 27 -18.66 -4.73 0.42
C SER A 27 -17.36 -4.55 1.21
N TRP A 28 -17.43 -4.04 2.44
CA TRP A 28 -16.28 -3.70 3.30
C TRP A 28 -15.94 -4.81 4.31
N ASN A 29 -16.09 -6.07 3.89
CA ASN A 29 -15.91 -7.27 4.72
C ASN A 29 -14.62 -8.02 4.36
N PHE A 30 -13.48 -7.42 4.67
CA PHE A 30 -12.18 -7.85 4.14
C PHE A 30 -11.51 -9.07 4.80
N ARG A 31 -12.26 -9.86 5.58
CA ARG A 31 -11.68 -10.92 6.43
C ARG A 31 -10.87 -11.94 5.63
N ARG A 32 -11.43 -12.43 4.51
CA ARG A 32 -10.76 -13.44 3.68
C ARG A 32 -9.53 -12.88 3.00
N GLU A 33 -9.59 -11.64 2.51
CA GLU A 33 -8.41 -11.02 1.90
C GLU A 33 -7.31 -10.75 2.92
N ILE A 34 -7.65 -10.37 4.16
CA ILE A 34 -6.67 -10.23 5.25
C ILE A 34 -5.96 -11.57 5.49
N ALA A 35 -6.73 -12.66 5.61
CA ALA A 35 -6.16 -13.99 5.81
C ALA A 35 -5.24 -14.42 4.65
N ALA A 36 -5.67 -14.17 3.41
CA ALA A 36 -4.87 -14.43 2.22
C ALA A 36 -3.57 -13.60 2.20
N VAL A 37 -3.64 -12.29 2.48
CA VAL A 37 -2.47 -11.40 2.53
C VAL A 37 -1.48 -11.86 3.59
N MET A 38 -1.95 -12.21 4.80
CA MET A 38 -1.08 -12.75 5.84
C MET A 38 -0.46 -14.08 5.41
N GLY A 39 -1.24 -14.97 4.80
CA GLY A 39 -0.75 -16.25 4.30
C GLY A 39 0.35 -16.10 3.26
N GLU A 40 0.18 -15.20 2.30
CA GLU A 40 1.20 -14.88 1.29
C GLU A 40 2.43 -14.21 1.91
N ALA A 41 2.24 -13.28 2.86
CA ALA A 41 3.36 -12.65 3.56
C ALA A 41 4.21 -13.66 4.35
N ILE A 42 3.58 -14.67 4.99
CA ILE A 42 4.30 -15.76 5.64
C ILE A 42 5.07 -16.60 4.62
N LYS A 43 4.47 -16.94 3.47
CA LYS A 43 5.15 -17.72 2.41
C LYS A 43 6.34 -16.99 1.80
N ALA A 44 6.24 -15.66 1.67
CA ALA A 44 7.31 -14.82 1.13
C ALA A 44 8.40 -14.50 2.17
N CYS A 45 8.11 -14.68 3.46
CA CYS A 45 9.07 -14.47 4.53
C CYS A 45 10.09 -15.62 4.59
N HIS A 46 11.33 -15.29 4.96
CA HIS A 46 12.39 -16.29 5.18
C HIS A 46 12.28 -17.00 6.53
N LYS A 47 11.44 -16.49 7.44
CA LYS A 47 11.21 -17.04 8.78
C LYS A 47 10.11 -18.08 8.75
N ASP A 48 10.24 -19.12 9.57
CA ASP A 48 9.15 -20.07 9.77
C ASP A 48 8.04 -19.48 10.67
N ARG A 49 6.88 -20.16 10.74
CA ARG A 49 5.74 -19.69 11.55
C ARG A 49 6.04 -19.58 13.04
N TRP A 50 6.94 -20.43 13.57
CA TRP A 50 7.30 -20.42 14.98
C TRP A 50 8.16 -19.21 15.31
N GLN A 51 9.11 -18.88 14.44
CA GLN A 51 9.94 -17.69 14.53
C GLN A 51 9.09 -16.42 14.46
N ILE A 52 8.16 -16.34 13.50
CA ILE A 52 7.24 -15.20 13.37
C ILE A 52 6.40 -15.04 14.64
N ALA A 53 5.78 -16.11 15.13
CA ALA A 53 4.97 -16.06 16.36
C ALA A 53 5.80 -15.64 17.60
N ALA A 54 7.05 -16.11 17.70
CA ALA A 54 7.96 -15.74 18.77
C ALA A 54 8.40 -14.27 18.68
N ASP A 55 8.72 -13.77 17.48
CA ASP A 55 9.04 -12.35 17.24
C ASP A 55 7.85 -11.47 17.61
N MET A 56 6.64 -11.83 17.15
CA MET A 56 5.41 -11.13 17.49
C MET A 56 5.17 -11.11 19.01
N SER A 57 5.41 -12.23 19.69
CA SER A 57 5.24 -12.32 21.15
C SER A 57 6.18 -11.40 21.90
N ARG A 58 7.45 -11.33 21.46
CA ARG A 58 8.46 -10.42 22.03
C ARG A 58 8.08 -8.96 21.82
N LEU A 59 7.65 -8.60 20.60
CA LEU A 59 7.29 -7.23 20.25
C LEU A 59 6.02 -6.75 20.95
N LEU A 60 5.02 -7.63 21.12
CA LEU A 60 3.77 -7.30 21.81
C LEU A 60 3.88 -7.36 23.34
N GLY A 61 4.90 -8.02 23.88
CA GLY A 61 5.01 -8.27 25.33
C GLY A 61 3.93 -9.24 25.87
N ARG A 62 3.27 -10.00 25.00
CA ARG A 62 2.31 -11.05 25.34
C ARG A 62 2.44 -12.23 24.39
N GLU A 63 2.09 -13.43 24.84
CA GLU A 63 2.19 -14.63 24.02
C GLU A 63 1.24 -14.60 22.81
N ILE A 64 1.80 -14.86 21.63
CA ILE A 64 1.10 -15.21 20.40
C ILE A 64 1.51 -16.63 20.05
N SER A 65 0.58 -17.58 20.21
CA SER A 65 0.82 -18.97 19.81
C SER A 65 0.80 -19.12 18.28
N VAL A 66 1.49 -20.15 17.77
CA VAL A 66 1.40 -20.52 16.33
C VAL A 66 -0.04 -20.82 15.92
N ASN A 67 -0.83 -21.46 16.78
CA ASN A 67 -2.25 -21.71 16.53
C ASN A 67 -3.05 -20.40 16.38
N THR A 68 -2.70 -19.36 17.15
CA THR A 68 -3.30 -18.02 16.98
C THR A 68 -2.96 -17.43 15.61
N LEU A 69 -1.69 -17.57 15.19
CA LEU A 69 -1.25 -17.11 13.87
C LEU A 69 -1.94 -17.88 12.75
N ASP A 70 -2.06 -19.20 12.87
CA ASP A 70 -2.73 -20.06 11.88
C ASP A 70 -4.21 -19.67 11.71
N LYS A 71 -4.89 -19.35 12.81
CA LYS A 71 -6.27 -18.85 12.78
C LYS A 71 -6.40 -17.55 11.99
N TYR A 72 -5.46 -16.62 12.13
CA TYR A 72 -5.46 -15.37 11.34
C TYR A 72 -5.28 -15.62 9.84
N THR A 73 -4.55 -16.67 9.45
CA THR A 73 -4.33 -17.03 8.04
C THR A 73 -5.40 -17.94 7.44
N SER A 74 -6.35 -18.41 8.24
CA SER A 74 -7.39 -19.32 7.77
C SER A 74 -8.59 -18.56 7.23
N GLU A 75 -8.86 -18.67 5.94
CA GLU A 75 -10.05 -18.08 5.30
C GLU A 75 -11.38 -18.59 5.88
N ALA A 76 -11.36 -19.78 6.50
CA ALA A 76 -12.51 -20.41 7.14
C ALA A 76 -12.71 -19.97 8.60
N SER A 77 -11.78 -19.21 9.19
CA SER A 77 -11.94 -18.72 10.57
C SER A 77 -12.86 -17.50 10.57
N GLU A 78 -14.06 -17.63 11.13
CA GLU A 78 -15.00 -16.51 11.25
C GLU A 78 -14.68 -15.58 12.45
N ASP A 79 -13.96 -16.09 13.44
CA ASP A 79 -13.83 -15.47 14.76
C ASP A 79 -12.50 -14.75 15.04
N HIS A 80 -11.50 -14.89 14.17
CA HIS A 80 -10.15 -14.41 14.48
C HIS A 80 -9.62 -13.47 13.39
N ILE A 81 -9.82 -12.17 13.59
CA ILE A 81 -9.12 -11.10 12.86
C ILE A 81 -8.10 -10.48 13.82
N PRO A 82 -6.84 -10.25 13.40
CA PRO A 82 -5.89 -9.54 14.24
C PRO A 82 -6.38 -8.10 14.48
N ASN A 83 -6.25 -7.61 15.71
CA ASN A 83 -6.44 -6.18 15.96
C ASN A 83 -5.32 -5.37 15.26
N LEU A 84 -5.48 -4.05 15.20
CA LEU A 84 -4.52 -3.18 14.50
C LEU A 84 -3.09 -3.31 15.05
N GLU A 85 -2.94 -3.39 16.36
CA GLU A 85 -1.64 -3.58 17.01
C GLU A 85 -0.96 -4.89 16.57
N THR A 86 -1.70 -6.00 16.54
CA THR A 86 -1.20 -7.32 16.10
C THR A 86 -0.86 -7.30 14.61
N ALA A 87 -1.65 -6.59 13.79
CA ALA A 87 -1.37 -6.43 12.35
C ALA A 87 -0.07 -5.64 12.11
N ILE A 88 0.16 -4.56 12.85
CA ILE A 88 1.42 -3.78 12.78
C ILE A 88 2.61 -4.65 13.18
N VAL A 89 2.47 -5.41 14.28
CA VAL A 89 3.55 -6.28 14.75
C VAL A 89 3.80 -7.45 13.80
N PHE A 90 2.77 -7.97 13.13
CA PHE A 90 2.94 -8.98 12.08
C PHE A 90 3.78 -8.47 10.91
N ASP A 91 3.45 -7.29 10.37
CA ASP A 91 4.23 -6.64 9.31
C ASP A 91 5.68 -6.40 9.76
N ALA A 92 5.89 -5.91 10.99
CA ALA A 92 7.22 -5.72 11.56
C ALA A 92 8.00 -7.04 11.72
N ALA A 93 7.37 -8.10 12.24
CA ALA A 93 8.00 -9.40 12.47
C ALA A 93 8.36 -10.12 11.16
N THR A 94 7.56 -9.92 10.12
CA THR A 94 7.80 -10.45 8.77
C THR A 94 8.70 -9.57 7.91
N GLU A 95 9.08 -8.40 8.42
CA GLU A 95 9.88 -7.36 7.74
C GLU A 95 9.26 -6.92 6.41
N GLN A 96 7.93 -6.84 6.39
CA GLN A 96 7.11 -6.51 5.22
C GLN A 96 6.10 -5.41 5.58
N THR A 97 5.47 -4.82 4.58
CA THR A 97 4.36 -3.87 4.75
C THR A 97 3.06 -4.43 4.17
N ALA A 98 2.84 -5.74 4.32
CA ALA A 98 1.79 -6.46 3.61
C ALA A 98 0.39 -6.00 4.04
N LEU A 99 0.11 -6.00 5.34
CA LEU A 99 -1.18 -5.57 5.87
C LEU A 99 -1.36 -4.05 5.79
N ALA A 100 -0.29 -3.28 6.00
CA ALA A 100 -0.31 -1.83 5.84
C ALA A 100 -0.63 -1.44 4.39
N ASN A 101 0.01 -2.08 3.41
CA ASN A 101 -0.25 -1.82 2.00
C ASN A 101 -1.63 -2.34 1.58
N PHE A 102 -2.09 -3.47 2.12
CA PHE A 102 -3.46 -3.93 1.95
C PHE A 102 -4.48 -2.89 2.43
N TYR A 103 -4.32 -2.38 3.65
CA TYR A 103 -5.17 -1.33 4.19
C TYR A 103 -5.17 -0.07 3.30
N ALA A 104 -3.99 0.41 2.93
CA ALA A 104 -3.85 1.57 2.05
C ALA A 104 -4.53 1.34 0.68
N SER A 105 -4.38 0.15 0.12
CA SER A 105 -4.96 -0.19 -1.19
C SER A 105 -6.49 -0.10 -1.21
N LYS A 106 -7.16 -0.49 -0.11
CA LYS A 106 -8.62 -0.34 0.01
C LYS A 106 -9.07 1.12 0.00
N LEU A 107 -8.17 2.04 0.35
CA LEU A 107 -8.39 3.48 0.29
C LEU A 107 -7.85 4.14 -1.00
N GLY A 108 -7.34 3.36 -1.96
CA GLY A 108 -6.72 3.89 -3.18
C GLY A 108 -5.35 4.52 -2.94
N CYS A 109 -4.67 4.12 -1.87
CA CYS A 109 -3.34 4.56 -1.50
C CYS A 109 -2.34 3.39 -1.61
N SER A 110 -1.05 3.72 -1.61
CA SER A 110 0.03 2.75 -1.45
C SER A 110 0.94 3.16 -0.30
N VAL A 111 1.63 2.19 0.29
CA VAL A 111 2.64 2.45 1.33
C VAL A 111 4.00 2.57 0.66
N LEU A 112 4.70 3.68 0.92
CA LEU A 112 6.07 3.91 0.48
C LEU A 112 7.01 3.93 1.70
N PRO A 113 7.91 2.94 1.85
CA PRO A 113 8.91 2.95 2.91
C PRO A 113 9.85 4.15 2.80
N GLY A 114 10.45 4.56 3.93
CA GLY A 114 11.04 5.90 4.13
C GLY A 114 11.80 6.53 2.94
N LYS A 115 12.71 5.80 2.28
CA LYS A 115 13.47 6.33 1.14
C LYS A 115 12.59 6.61 -0.08
N ASP A 116 11.63 5.73 -0.36
CA ASP A 116 10.73 5.87 -1.51
C ASP A 116 9.76 7.03 -1.30
N SER A 117 9.35 7.28 -0.06
CA SER A 117 8.58 8.47 0.30
C SER A 117 9.35 9.76 0.01
N MET A 118 10.64 9.81 0.32
CA MET A 118 11.50 10.97 0.00
C MET A 118 11.69 11.16 -1.50
N LEU A 119 11.79 10.06 -2.27
CA LEU A 119 11.85 10.13 -3.74
C LEU A 119 10.55 10.70 -4.33
N ALA A 120 9.40 10.30 -3.80
CA ALA A 120 8.11 10.87 -4.20
C ALA A 120 8.02 12.37 -3.90
N GLU A 121 8.53 12.82 -2.75
CA GLU A 121 8.59 14.24 -2.41
C GLU A 121 9.52 15.02 -3.34
N LEU A 122 10.70 14.46 -3.65
CA LEU A 122 11.62 15.05 -4.62
C LEU A 122 10.95 15.25 -5.98
N GLY A 123 10.25 14.24 -6.49
CA GLY A 123 9.50 14.33 -7.74
C GLY A 123 8.44 15.45 -7.72
N ARG A 124 7.74 15.62 -6.58
CA ARG A 124 6.79 16.73 -6.40
C ARG A 124 7.49 18.09 -6.48
N ILE A 125 8.65 18.23 -5.84
CA ILE A 125 9.45 19.47 -5.87
C ILE A 125 9.92 19.76 -7.30
N GLU A 126 10.39 18.75 -8.03
CA GLU A 126 10.82 18.91 -9.42
C GLU A 126 9.67 19.33 -10.34
N GLN A 127 8.47 18.78 -10.15
CA GLN A 127 7.27 19.19 -10.87
C GLN A 127 6.94 20.66 -10.60
N MET A 128 6.93 21.07 -9.32
CA MET A 128 6.68 22.48 -8.94
C MET A 128 7.70 23.43 -9.57
N ARG A 129 8.99 23.06 -9.57
CA ARG A 129 10.04 23.84 -10.22
C ARG A 129 9.79 23.98 -11.73
N GLY A 130 9.38 22.91 -12.39
CA GLY A 130 9.03 22.93 -13.81
C GLY A 130 7.87 23.87 -14.12
N ASP A 131 6.83 23.88 -13.27
CA ASP A 131 5.67 24.74 -13.45
C ASP A 131 5.99 26.22 -13.17
N LEU A 132 6.79 26.51 -12.14
CA LEU A 132 7.30 27.86 -11.88
C LEU A 132 8.17 28.37 -13.05
N ALA A 133 9.03 27.54 -13.62
CA ALA A 133 9.83 27.92 -14.78
C ALA A 133 8.97 28.25 -16.02
N LYS A 134 7.86 27.52 -16.24
CA LYS A 134 6.90 27.84 -17.30
C LYS A 134 6.23 29.20 -17.05
N GLN A 135 5.82 29.48 -15.80
CA GLN A 135 5.24 30.76 -15.41
C GLN A 135 6.21 31.92 -15.60
N GLU A 136 7.47 31.76 -15.18
CA GLU A 136 8.53 32.75 -15.35
C GLU A 136 8.73 33.08 -16.84
N LYS A 137 8.81 32.06 -17.70
CA LYS A 137 8.93 32.24 -19.14
C LYS A 137 7.72 32.97 -19.73
N ALA A 138 6.51 32.68 -19.26
CA ALA A 138 5.29 33.34 -19.71
C ALA A 138 5.28 34.83 -19.33
N ILE A 139 5.66 35.17 -18.10
CA ILE A 139 5.76 36.56 -17.63
C ILE A 139 6.83 37.33 -18.40
N LYS A 140 8.02 36.75 -18.58
CA LYS A 140 9.10 37.36 -19.37
C LYS A 140 8.69 37.67 -20.81
N ARG A 141 7.88 36.78 -21.42
CA ARG A 141 7.33 37.01 -22.75
C ARG A 141 6.40 38.21 -22.78
N ILE A 142 5.46 38.31 -21.84
CA ILE A 142 4.52 39.45 -21.76
C ILE A 142 5.29 40.77 -21.56
N LEU A 143 6.29 40.78 -20.67
CA LEU A 143 7.11 41.97 -20.41
C LEU A 143 7.99 42.35 -21.62
N GLY A 144 8.51 41.37 -22.36
CA GLY A 144 9.29 41.58 -23.57
C GLY A 144 8.47 42.00 -24.79
N GLU A 145 7.17 41.69 -24.82
CA GLU A 145 6.22 42.18 -25.83
C GLU A 145 5.73 43.61 -25.54
N GLN A 146 6.06 44.18 -24.37
CA GLN A 146 5.73 45.56 -23.96
C GLN A 146 6.88 46.57 -24.20
N GLN A 147 8.00 46.14 -24.77
CA GLN A 147 9.11 46.99 -25.23
C GLN A 147 9.17 46.99 -26.76
#